data_AF-A0A7L9GEV1-F1
#
_entry.id   AF-A0A7L9GEV1-F1
#
_cell.length_a   1.000
_cell.length_b   1.000
_cell.length_c   1.000
_cell.angle_alpha   90.00
_cell.angle_beta   90.00
_cell.angle_gamma   90.00
#
_symmetry.space_group_name_H-M   'P 1'
#
loop_
_entity.id
_entity.type
_entity.pdbx_description
1 polymer ?
#
loop_
_entity_poly.entity_id
_entity_poly.type
_entity_poly.pdbx_seq_one_letter_code
_entity_poly.pdbx_strand_id
1 'polypeptide(L)'
;MTISRRGFIAAVALTGVAVPGALYMQRQRDAEAFAETPGEAVVELADTRLQQLGDTLRGIWRWTAHGKDAQLLGLPDGELELFLDVASNGRGLRGYLDTAERLRSEQEPRYRVMGDLLTDKPGMLRWRLFSTEPGAGQARYECHVVLDEVWGAYGNAGPATLNGRISALDRALSLPVLDNGFLALKRPFPEARERTPLSPQLLAWLISPEHRLFHQLWHASRDKWHKLEEDKQSALRGLGWQPGPRGQERDARGRHKDRNGSGEDFLFMHRHMLGSARALQDLPSWTRFPLPQPELERDRIGFARYFDNHDGNALPPTWLAHDDQEYTQWVRDIKSPDTFHGNFQVWESRYSDPEYLSKLTLGQFGSELELGLHDWLHMRWAAVPRDPSNGMPVPAARTPGDFAERWFEARNDFLGDPFSSHVNPVFWHFHGWIDDRVDDWFRAHERVHPGEIRRLQVNGVPWFAPGRWVAVADPWLGPDTHGCSTVPGLRPGRSVEMDPETMKLALRIIYGNEDLFARLQPRVPQRPWYARNLKVVRPSG
;
A
#
# COMPACT_ATOMS: atom_id res chain seq x y z
N MET A 1 -14.64 -70.19 -43.39
CA MET A 1 -13.23 -70.21 -42.92
C MET A 1 -13.19 -70.84 -41.55
N THR A 2 -12.71 -72.08 -41.46
CA THR A 2 -12.54 -72.83 -40.21
C THR A 2 -11.19 -72.45 -39.59
N ILE A 3 -11.22 -71.58 -38.58
CA ILE A 3 -10.03 -71.26 -37.79
C ILE A 3 -9.80 -72.41 -36.81
N SER A 4 -8.69 -73.12 -36.98
CA SER A 4 -8.30 -74.26 -36.14
C SER A 4 -7.98 -73.80 -34.72
N ARG A 5 -8.56 -74.47 -33.71
CA ARG A 5 -8.33 -74.23 -32.27
C ARG A 5 -6.84 -74.29 -31.87
N ARG A 6 -5.97 -74.94 -32.65
CA ARG A 6 -4.52 -74.98 -32.39
C ARG A 6 -3.80 -73.70 -32.82
N GLY A 7 -4.30 -72.98 -33.83
CA GLY A 7 -3.71 -71.70 -34.27
C GLY A 7 -3.99 -70.55 -33.33
N PHE A 8 -5.18 -70.55 -32.70
CA PHE A 8 -5.56 -69.51 -31.74
C PHE A 8 -4.80 -69.61 -30.41
N ILE A 9 -4.56 -70.82 -29.90
CA ILE A 9 -3.82 -71.03 -28.65
C ILE A 9 -2.32 -70.71 -28.83
N ALA A 10 -1.73 -70.99 -29.98
CA ALA A 10 -0.35 -70.62 -30.27
C ALA A 10 -0.16 -69.09 -30.41
N ALA A 11 -1.12 -68.39 -31.03
CA ALA A 11 -1.10 -66.93 -31.14
C ALA A 11 -1.29 -66.22 -29.79
N VAL A 12 -2.13 -66.76 -28.89
CA VAL A 12 -2.32 -66.23 -27.53
C VAL A 12 -1.11 -66.52 -26.62
N ALA A 13 -0.42 -67.65 -26.80
CA ALA A 13 0.79 -67.97 -26.03
C ALA A 13 2.00 -67.10 -26.44
N LEU A 14 2.16 -66.79 -27.73
CA LEU A 14 3.24 -65.92 -28.22
C LEU A 14 2.99 -64.44 -27.91
N THR A 15 1.74 -63.97 -27.92
CA THR A 15 1.38 -62.59 -27.52
C THR A 15 1.35 -62.40 -26.00
N GLY A 16 1.00 -63.43 -25.23
CA GLY A 16 0.95 -63.41 -23.77
C GLY A 16 2.29 -63.39 -23.04
N VAL A 17 3.41 -63.70 -23.70
CA VAL A 17 4.77 -63.63 -23.11
C VAL A 17 5.59 -62.49 -23.71
N ALA A 18 5.43 -62.19 -25.00
CA ALA A 18 6.21 -61.13 -25.65
C ALA A 18 5.76 -59.71 -25.26
N VAL A 19 4.46 -59.47 -25.07
CA VAL A 19 3.94 -58.14 -24.70
C VAL A 19 4.27 -57.78 -23.24
N PRO A 20 4.12 -58.68 -22.24
CA PRO A 20 4.58 -58.39 -20.89
C PRO A 20 6.10 -58.31 -20.79
N GLY A 21 6.85 -59.13 -21.55
CA GLY A 21 8.31 -59.07 -21.59
C GLY A 21 8.85 -57.77 -22.20
N ALA A 22 8.22 -57.27 -23.27
CA ALA A 22 8.57 -55.98 -23.88
C ALA A 22 8.15 -54.80 -22.99
N LEU A 23 6.98 -54.84 -22.35
CA LEU A 23 6.54 -53.83 -21.38
C LEU A 23 7.35 -53.87 -20.07
N TYR A 24 7.84 -55.04 -19.65
CA TYR A 24 8.72 -55.20 -18.49
C TYR A 24 10.15 -54.73 -18.80
N MET A 25 10.67 -55.04 -19.99
CA MET A 25 11.95 -54.49 -20.48
C MET A 25 11.88 -52.98 -20.75
N GLN A 26 10.76 -52.46 -21.23
CA GLN A 26 10.54 -51.03 -21.40
C GLN A 26 10.38 -50.33 -20.04
N ARG A 27 9.63 -50.92 -19.10
CA ARG A 27 9.60 -50.45 -17.70
C ARG A 27 10.94 -50.59 -16.98
N GLN A 28 11.78 -51.58 -17.30
CA GLN A 28 13.14 -51.68 -16.75
C GLN A 28 14.08 -50.64 -17.37
N ARG A 29 13.98 -50.39 -18.69
CA ARG A 29 14.71 -49.29 -19.36
C ARG A 29 14.29 -47.91 -18.83
N ASP A 30 13.00 -47.73 -18.55
CA ASP A 30 12.47 -46.51 -17.93
C ASP A 30 12.73 -46.47 -16.40
N ALA A 31 12.97 -47.62 -15.74
CA ALA A 31 13.26 -47.71 -14.31
C ALA A 31 14.75 -47.54 -13.98
N GLU A 32 15.65 -47.68 -14.95
CA GLU A 32 17.10 -47.49 -14.76
C GLU A 32 17.62 -46.12 -15.23
N ALA A 33 16.82 -45.33 -15.95
CA ALA A 33 17.15 -43.96 -16.28
C ALA A 33 16.62 -43.03 -15.18
N PHE A 34 17.43 -42.78 -14.15
CA PHE A 34 17.20 -41.63 -13.28
C PHE A 34 17.00 -40.39 -14.15
N ALA A 35 15.90 -39.68 -13.95
CA ALA A 35 15.63 -38.45 -14.69
C ALA A 35 16.84 -37.52 -14.56
N GLU A 36 17.30 -36.97 -15.69
CA GLU A 36 18.38 -36.01 -15.69
C GLU A 36 18.01 -34.84 -14.76
N THR A 37 18.90 -34.55 -13.82
CA THR A 37 18.75 -33.39 -12.93
C THR A 37 18.97 -32.11 -13.74
N PRO A 38 18.48 -30.95 -13.26
CA PRO A 38 18.86 -29.66 -13.84
C PRO A 38 20.39 -29.53 -13.95
N GLY A 39 20.88 -28.93 -15.04
CA GLY A 39 22.32 -28.77 -15.30
C GLY A 39 22.99 -27.83 -14.29
N GLU A 40 22.60 -26.55 -14.31
CA GLU A 40 23.10 -25.53 -13.40
C GLU A 40 21.95 -24.78 -12.71
N ALA A 41 22.22 -24.26 -11.51
CA ALA A 41 21.30 -23.36 -10.85
C ALA A 41 21.27 -22.01 -11.57
N VAL A 42 20.07 -21.46 -11.75
CA VAL A 42 19.85 -20.09 -12.25
C VAL A 42 19.26 -19.23 -11.14
N VAL A 43 19.36 -17.91 -11.30
CA VAL A 43 18.72 -16.99 -10.36
C VAL A 43 17.20 -17.06 -10.56
N GLU A 44 16.51 -17.60 -9.55
CA GLU A 44 15.04 -17.74 -9.58
C GLU A 44 14.39 -16.86 -8.52
N LEU A 45 13.81 -15.74 -8.95
CA LEU A 45 13.04 -14.85 -8.10
C LEU A 45 11.58 -15.32 -8.01
N ALA A 46 10.90 -14.94 -6.92
CA ALA A 46 9.48 -15.20 -6.77
C ALA A 46 8.68 -14.51 -7.90
N ASP A 47 7.79 -15.25 -8.55
CA ASP A 47 6.79 -14.69 -9.46
C ASP A 47 5.70 -13.91 -8.69
N THR A 48 4.80 -13.24 -9.40
CA THR A 48 3.73 -12.44 -8.77
C THR A 48 2.88 -13.24 -7.77
N ARG A 49 2.62 -14.53 -8.05
CA ARG A 49 1.82 -15.39 -7.16
C ARG A 49 2.57 -15.68 -5.86
N LEU A 50 3.84 -16.06 -5.95
CA LEU A 50 4.69 -16.33 -4.79
C LEU A 50 4.96 -15.06 -3.98
N GLN A 51 5.10 -13.91 -4.65
CA GLN A 51 5.21 -12.62 -3.98
C GLN A 51 3.95 -12.30 -3.14
N GLN A 52 2.76 -12.49 -3.72
CA GLN A 52 1.49 -12.29 -3.01
C GLN A 52 1.34 -13.25 -1.83
N LEU A 53 1.71 -14.53 -2.00
CA LEU A 53 1.73 -15.50 -0.92
C LEU A 53 2.70 -15.07 0.20
N GLY A 54 3.89 -14.62 -0.16
CA GLY A 54 4.88 -14.10 0.78
C GLY A 54 4.35 -12.89 1.56
N ASP A 55 3.66 -11.97 0.90
CA ASP A 55 3.02 -10.82 1.55
C ASP A 55 1.92 -11.27 2.52
N THR A 56 1.09 -12.25 2.16
CA THR A 56 0.07 -12.82 3.05
C THR A 56 0.68 -13.55 4.24
N LEU A 57 1.81 -14.24 4.09
CA LEU A 57 2.48 -14.95 5.18
C LEU A 57 3.22 -14.00 6.14
N ARG A 58 3.82 -12.93 5.62
CA ARG A 58 4.65 -12.00 6.41
C ARG A 58 3.85 -11.34 7.54
N GLY A 59 4.34 -11.44 8.77
CA GLY A 59 3.78 -10.76 9.93
C GLY A 59 3.74 -11.61 11.19
N ILE A 60 2.90 -11.20 12.14
CA ILE A 60 2.74 -11.85 13.45
C ILE A 60 1.44 -12.64 13.47
N TRP A 61 1.51 -13.86 13.98
CA TRP A 61 0.39 -14.78 14.06
C TRP A 61 0.21 -15.25 15.50
N ARG A 62 -1.03 -15.25 15.99
CA ARG A 62 -1.41 -15.92 17.25
C ARG A 62 -1.50 -17.40 16.96
N TRP A 63 -0.78 -18.22 17.70
CA TRP A 63 -0.62 -19.64 17.44
C TRP A 63 -1.22 -20.45 18.59
N THR A 64 -2.01 -21.47 18.27
CA THR A 64 -2.68 -22.32 19.24
C THR A 64 -2.58 -23.78 18.83
N ALA A 65 -1.99 -24.59 19.70
CA ALA A 65 -1.95 -26.04 19.55
C ALA A 65 -3.36 -26.64 19.69
N HIS A 66 -3.68 -27.67 18.91
CA HIS A 66 -4.91 -28.45 19.09
C HIS A 66 -4.68 -29.92 18.76
N GLY A 67 -5.50 -30.78 19.37
CA GLY A 67 -5.37 -32.23 19.28
C GLY A 67 -4.83 -32.84 20.57
N LYS A 68 -4.97 -34.15 20.71
CA LYS A 68 -4.62 -34.87 21.95
C LYS A 68 -3.12 -34.92 22.23
N ASP A 69 -2.32 -34.84 21.18
CA ASP A 69 -0.85 -34.95 21.23
C ASP A 69 -0.17 -33.59 21.00
N ALA A 70 -0.91 -32.49 21.14
CA ALA A 70 -0.52 -31.17 20.71
C ALA A 70 0.40 -30.48 21.73
N GLN A 71 1.69 -30.82 21.68
CA GLN A 71 2.73 -30.22 22.51
C GLN A 71 4.01 -29.99 21.72
N LEU A 72 4.70 -28.89 22.04
CA LEU A 72 6.04 -28.58 21.55
C LEU A 72 7.02 -28.57 22.72
N LEU A 73 8.11 -29.32 22.63
CA LEU A 73 9.01 -29.48 23.77
C LEU A 73 9.61 -28.14 24.20
N GLY A 74 9.52 -27.83 25.48
CA GLY A 74 10.12 -26.64 26.09
C GLY A 74 9.38 -25.34 25.77
N LEU A 75 8.16 -25.43 25.24
CA LEU A 75 7.19 -24.33 25.23
C LEU A 75 6.07 -24.62 26.22
N PRO A 76 5.51 -23.58 26.85
CA PRO A 76 4.36 -23.75 27.75
C PRO A 76 3.10 -24.15 26.97
N ASP A 77 2.17 -24.77 27.67
CA ASP A 77 0.80 -24.91 27.18
C ASP A 77 0.15 -23.52 27.09
N GLY A 78 -0.68 -23.31 26.06
CA GLY A 78 -1.43 -22.06 25.86
C GLY A 78 -1.18 -21.42 24.50
N GLU A 79 -1.51 -20.13 24.42
CA GLU A 79 -1.31 -19.33 23.21
C GLU A 79 0.16 -18.92 23.07
N LEU A 80 0.71 -19.15 21.89
CA LEU A 80 2.04 -18.72 21.48
C LEU A 80 1.93 -17.69 20.36
N GLU A 81 3.06 -17.14 19.91
CA GLU A 81 3.11 -16.36 18.69
C GLU A 81 4.09 -16.96 17.68
N LEU A 82 3.76 -16.78 16.41
CA LEU A 82 4.56 -17.19 15.27
C LEU A 82 4.88 -15.93 14.45
N PHE A 83 6.16 -15.60 14.33
CA PHE A 83 6.64 -14.53 13.44
C PHE A 83 7.09 -15.17 12.13
N LEU A 84 6.56 -14.72 11.01
CA LEU A 84 6.93 -15.20 9.68
C LEU A 84 7.43 -14.04 8.82
N ASP A 85 8.48 -14.29 8.05
CA ASP A 85 9.02 -13.36 7.08
C ASP A 85 9.40 -14.05 5.77
N VAL A 86 9.27 -13.29 4.68
CA VAL A 86 9.64 -13.67 3.31
C VAL A 86 10.21 -12.40 2.68
N ALA A 87 11.41 -12.47 2.09
CA ALA A 87 11.97 -11.31 1.38
C ALA A 87 11.07 -10.89 0.20
N SER A 88 11.11 -9.62 -0.22
CA SER A 88 10.17 -9.07 -1.22
C SER A 88 10.08 -9.92 -2.49
N ASN A 89 11.22 -10.39 -3.03
CA ASN A 89 11.28 -11.27 -4.21
C ASN A 89 11.82 -12.67 -3.85
N GLY A 90 11.81 -13.02 -2.56
CA GLY A 90 12.37 -14.27 -2.05
C GLY A 90 11.39 -15.44 -2.16
N ARG A 91 11.96 -16.65 -2.23
CA ARG A 91 11.21 -17.92 -2.23
C ARG A 91 11.36 -18.71 -0.93
N GLY A 92 12.21 -18.24 -0.01
CA GLY A 92 12.43 -18.83 1.31
C GLY A 92 11.49 -18.24 2.37
N LEU A 93 10.98 -19.10 3.25
CA LEU A 93 10.18 -18.73 4.42
C LEU A 93 11.03 -18.90 5.67
N ARG A 94 11.09 -17.86 6.50
CA ARG A 94 11.82 -17.84 7.78
C ARG A 94 10.93 -17.31 8.89
N GLY A 95 11.29 -17.62 10.13
CA GLY A 95 10.46 -17.20 11.26
C GLY A 95 10.92 -17.71 12.60
N TYR A 96 10.10 -17.43 13.62
CA TYR A 96 10.31 -17.88 14.99
C TYR A 96 8.98 -18.24 15.65
N LEU A 97 8.99 -19.23 16.54
CA LEU A 97 7.83 -19.67 17.32
C LEU A 97 8.22 -19.75 18.80
N ASP A 98 7.54 -18.96 19.63
CA ASP A 98 7.73 -18.94 21.09
C ASP A 98 6.59 -18.15 21.78
N THR A 99 6.71 -17.88 23.07
CA THR A 99 5.83 -16.94 23.77
C THR A 99 6.03 -15.52 23.25
N ALA A 100 4.98 -14.70 23.38
CA ALA A 100 4.97 -13.31 22.94
C ALA A 100 6.08 -12.47 23.62
N GLU A 101 6.36 -12.73 24.89
CA GLU A 101 7.39 -12.04 25.67
C GLU A 101 8.77 -12.38 25.13
N ARG A 102 9.05 -13.66 24.88
CA ARG A 102 10.36 -14.11 24.40
C ARG A 102 10.64 -13.60 23.00
N LEU A 103 9.64 -13.63 22.11
CA LEU A 103 9.71 -13.06 20.76
C LEU A 103 9.87 -11.54 20.71
N ARG A 104 9.73 -10.83 21.83
CA ARG A 104 10.00 -9.39 21.97
C ARG A 104 11.18 -9.07 22.89
N SER A 105 11.89 -10.09 23.36
CA SER A 105 13.07 -9.95 24.22
C SER A 105 14.37 -10.12 23.42
N GLU A 106 15.53 -9.92 24.04
CA GLU A 106 16.84 -10.24 23.46
C GLU A 106 17.18 -11.74 23.54
N GLN A 107 16.35 -12.56 24.19
CA GLN A 107 16.60 -14.00 24.32
C GLN A 107 16.34 -14.72 23.01
N GLU A 108 17.15 -15.74 22.70
CA GLU A 108 16.96 -16.57 21.51
C GLU A 108 15.61 -17.31 21.62
N PRO A 109 14.69 -17.18 20.63
CA PRO A 109 13.42 -17.90 20.63
C PRO A 109 13.63 -19.41 20.54
N ARG A 110 12.78 -20.20 21.16
CA ARG A 110 12.87 -21.66 21.29
C ARG A 110 12.97 -22.39 19.95
N TYR A 111 12.17 -21.96 18.99
CA TYR A 111 12.13 -22.55 17.66
C TYR A 111 12.32 -21.51 16.58
N ARG A 112 13.22 -21.83 15.64
CA ARG A 112 13.37 -21.14 14.37
C ARG A 112 12.60 -21.88 13.28
N VAL A 113 11.83 -21.15 12.50
CA VAL A 113 11.06 -21.64 11.36
C VAL A 113 11.91 -21.54 10.11
N MET A 114 11.97 -22.61 9.32
CA MET A 114 12.61 -22.60 8.01
C MET A 114 11.81 -23.45 7.03
N GLY A 115 11.45 -22.84 5.90
CA GLY A 115 10.78 -23.49 4.79
C GLY A 115 10.99 -22.71 3.50
N ASP A 116 10.17 -23.02 2.52
CA ASP A 116 10.19 -22.40 1.21
C ASP A 116 8.77 -22.36 0.65
N LEU A 117 8.54 -21.46 -0.29
CA LEU A 117 7.25 -21.28 -0.96
C LEU A 117 7.09 -22.21 -2.17
N LEU A 118 8.04 -23.13 -2.38
CA LEU A 118 7.95 -24.12 -3.44
C LEU A 118 7.04 -25.22 -2.92
N THR A 119 6.06 -25.60 -3.73
CA THR A 119 5.13 -26.63 -3.32
C THR A 119 5.04 -27.72 -4.36
N ASP A 120 5.28 -28.94 -3.91
CA ASP A 120 5.02 -30.16 -4.66
C ASP A 120 3.51 -30.43 -4.78
N LYS A 121 2.70 -29.82 -3.90
CA LYS A 121 1.24 -30.01 -3.80
C LYS A 121 0.51 -28.67 -3.72
N PRO A 122 -0.22 -28.27 -4.78
CA PRO A 122 -0.95 -27.01 -4.79
C PRO A 122 -1.79 -26.79 -3.52
N GLY A 123 -1.62 -25.64 -2.87
CA GLY A 123 -2.39 -25.25 -1.68
C GLY A 123 -1.80 -25.72 -0.34
N MET A 124 -0.67 -26.41 -0.33
CA MET A 124 0.01 -26.84 0.90
C MET A 124 1.40 -26.22 1.00
N LEU A 125 1.71 -25.65 2.17
CA LEU A 125 3.01 -25.14 2.56
C LEU A 125 3.70 -26.13 3.49
N ARG A 126 5.03 -26.16 3.44
CA ARG A 126 5.84 -26.98 4.33
C ARG A 126 6.97 -26.17 4.96
N TRP A 127 7.11 -26.27 6.26
CA TRP A 127 8.28 -25.75 6.96
C TRP A 127 8.71 -26.68 8.10
N ARG A 128 9.90 -26.45 8.62
CA ARG A 128 10.47 -27.18 9.75
C ARG A 128 10.70 -26.24 10.92
N LEU A 129 10.63 -26.80 12.12
CA LEU A 129 10.99 -26.11 13.36
C LEU A 129 12.35 -26.64 13.83
N PHE A 130 13.34 -25.77 13.86
CA PHE A 130 14.69 -26.04 14.36
C PHE A 130 14.76 -25.58 15.82
N SER A 131 15.20 -26.46 16.71
CA SER A 131 15.47 -26.03 18.08
C SER A 131 16.70 -25.14 18.11
N THR A 132 16.62 -24.06 18.88
CA THR A 132 17.75 -23.14 19.10
C THR A 132 18.55 -23.49 20.35
N GLU A 133 18.19 -24.56 21.05
CA GLU A 133 18.97 -25.02 22.20
C GLU A 133 20.39 -25.41 21.77
N PRO A 134 21.40 -25.11 22.60
CA PRO A 134 22.77 -25.53 22.36
C PRO A 134 22.84 -27.04 22.08
N GLY A 135 23.44 -27.42 20.95
CA GLY A 135 23.58 -28.83 20.54
C GLY A 135 22.35 -29.46 19.88
N ALA A 136 21.23 -28.73 19.75
CA ALA A 136 19.96 -29.23 19.18
C ALA A 136 19.61 -28.62 17.80
N GLY A 137 20.61 -28.16 17.05
CA GLY A 137 20.42 -27.41 15.79
C GLY A 137 19.83 -28.20 14.60
N GLN A 138 19.25 -29.38 14.83
CA GLN A 138 18.54 -30.15 13.81
C GLN A 138 17.05 -29.78 13.80
N ALA A 139 16.39 -30.05 12.67
CA ALA A 139 14.94 -29.94 12.57
C ALA A 139 14.30 -30.96 13.52
N ARG A 140 13.44 -30.50 14.42
CA ARG A 140 12.74 -31.35 15.39
C ARG A 140 11.34 -31.71 14.94
N TYR A 141 10.69 -30.78 14.27
CA TYR A 141 9.33 -30.95 13.76
C TYR A 141 9.24 -30.55 12.29
N GLU A 142 8.37 -31.25 11.56
CA GLU A 142 7.90 -30.86 10.24
C GLU A 142 6.43 -30.43 10.34
N CYS A 143 6.11 -29.29 9.71
CA CYS A 143 4.78 -28.71 9.67
C CYS A 143 4.25 -28.74 8.24
N HIS A 144 3.04 -29.27 8.06
CA HIS A 144 2.28 -29.22 6.81
C HIS A 144 1.10 -28.30 7.03
N VAL A 145 0.97 -27.27 6.20
CA VAL A 145 0.12 -26.11 6.51
C VAL A 145 -0.72 -25.75 5.31
N VAL A 146 -1.99 -25.49 5.55
CA VAL A 146 -2.94 -24.96 4.58
C VAL A 146 -3.26 -23.53 4.99
N LEU A 147 -3.21 -22.62 4.02
CA LEU A 147 -3.64 -21.24 4.19
C LEU A 147 -5.14 -21.16 3.84
N ASP A 148 -5.97 -20.95 4.86
CA ASP A 148 -7.40 -20.74 4.69
C ASP A 148 -7.66 -19.26 4.45
N GLU A 149 -7.91 -18.93 3.20
CA GLU A 149 -8.27 -17.57 2.78
C GLU A 149 -9.79 -17.38 2.79
N VAL A 150 -10.42 -17.43 3.98
CA VAL A 150 -11.88 -17.19 4.11
C VAL A 150 -12.29 -15.83 3.50
N TRP A 151 -11.35 -14.90 3.34
CA TRP A 151 -11.53 -13.58 2.69
C TRP A 151 -10.44 -13.25 1.65
N GLY A 152 -9.86 -14.25 0.99
CA GLY A 152 -8.75 -14.12 0.01
C GLY A 152 -8.97 -13.16 -1.15
N ALA A 153 -10.21 -12.69 -1.36
CA ALA A 153 -10.57 -11.70 -2.37
C ALA A 153 -9.86 -10.33 -2.18
N TYR A 154 -9.25 -10.05 -1.02
CA TYR A 154 -8.67 -8.75 -0.69
C TYR A 154 -7.17 -8.77 -0.36
N GLY A 155 -6.50 -9.91 -0.49
CA GLY A 155 -5.06 -10.06 -0.20
C GLY A 155 -4.67 -9.87 1.27
N ASN A 156 -3.50 -9.28 1.52
CA ASN A 156 -2.88 -9.10 2.85
C ASN A 156 -3.62 -8.11 3.78
N ALA A 157 -4.70 -7.48 3.32
CA ALA A 157 -5.46 -6.50 4.10
C ALA A 157 -6.62 -7.10 4.91
N GLY A 158 -6.79 -8.43 4.87
CA GLY A 158 -7.80 -9.18 5.63
C GLY A 158 -7.20 -10.13 6.67
N PRO A 159 -8.04 -10.73 7.53
CA PRO A 159 -7.59 -11.80 8.42
C PRO A 159 -7.20 -13.03 7.57
N ALA A 160 -6.15 -13.71 8.01
CA ALA A 160 -5.69 -14.96 7.40
C ALA A 160 -5.52 -16.02 8.49
N THR A 161 -5.79 -17.28 8.12
CA THR A 161 -5.71 -18.41 9.02
C THR A 161 -4.81 -19.47 8.42
N LEU A 162 -3.88 -19.98 9.22
CA LEU A 162 -3.05 -21.13 8.89
C LEU A 162 -3.54 -22.31 9.72
N ASN A 163 -3.96 -23.38 9.04
CA ASN A 163 -4.28 -24.64 9.68
C ASN A 163 -3.14 -25.62 9.38
N GLY A 164 -2.52 -26.18 10.41
CA GLY A 164 -1.36 -27.04 10.22
C GLY A 164 -1.35 -28.30 11.05
N ARG A 165 -0.64 -29.30 10.54
CA ARG A 165 -0.30 -30.54 11.26
C ARG A 165 1.19 -30.57 11.55
N ILE A 166 1.56 -31.11 12.70
CA ILE A 166 2.93 -31.18 13.20
C ILE A 166 3.33 -32.65 13.34
N SER A 167 4.47 -33.01 12.75
CA SER A 167 5.07 -34.34 12.90
C SER A 167 6.44 -34.20 13.55
N ALA A 168 6.68 -34.96 14.62
CA ALA A 168 7.99 -35.06 15.24
C ALA A 168 8.91 -35.91 14.35
N LEU A 169 10.07 -35.36 13.97
CA LEU A 169 10.98 -35.99 13.01
C LEU A 169 11.79 -37.15 13.62
N ASP A 170 11.87 -37.23 14.94
CA ASP A 170 12.47 -38.33 15.68
C ASP A 170 11.52 -39.55 15.83
N ARG A 171 10.26 -39.42 15.40
CA ARG A 171 9.25 -40.49 15.47
C ARG A 171 9.22 -41.31 14.19
N ALA A 172 9.29 -42.64 14.34
CA ALA A 172 9.19 -43.56 13.21
C ALA A 172 7.82 -43.46 12.50
N LEU A 173 7.84 -43.42 11.16
CA LEU A 173 6.63 -43.36 10.31
C LEU A 173 5.74 -44.62 10.40
N SER A 174 6.25 -45.72 10.95
CA SER A 174 5.49 -46.95 11.18
C SER A 174 4.55 -46.87 12.39
N LEU A 175 4.74 -45.86 13.26
CA LEU A 175 3.87 -45.64 14.41
C LEU A 175 2.57 -44.91 14.00
N PRO A 176 1.49 -45.04 14.78
CA PRO A 176 0.28 -44.27 14.56
C PRO A 176 0.58 -42.77 14.49
N VAL A 177 -0.08 -42.11 13.53
CA VAL A 177 -0.05 -40.65 13.33
C VAL A 177 -0.59 -39.98 14.58
N LEU A 178 0.16 -38.98 15.08
CA LEU A 178 -0.25 -38.19 16.23
C LEU A 178 -1.36 -37.21 15.85
N ASP A 179 -2.26 -36.97 16.79
CA ASP A 179 -3.24 -35.89 16.73
C ASP A 179 -2.60 -34.59 17.23
N ASN A 180 -1.67 -34.07 16.44
CA ASN A 180 -0.90 -32.85 16.74
C ASN A 180 -1.10 -31.84 15.61
N GLY A 181 -1.97 -30.87 15.86
CA GLY A 181 -2.27 -29.78 14.95
C GLY A 181 -2.08 -28.41 15.59
N PHE A 182 -2.18 -27.38 14.76
CA PHE A 182 -2.23 -26.01 15.21
C PHE A 182 -3.11 -25.15 14.32
N LEU A 183 -3.61 -24.09 14.92
CA LEU A 183 -4.24 -22.97 14.25
C LEU A 183 -3.36 -21.73 14.46
N ALA A 184 -3.05 -20.99 13.41
CA ALA A 184 -2.44 -19.68 13.53
C ALA A 184 -3.31 -18.60 12.89
N LEU A 185 -3.67 -17.58 13.64
CA LEU A 185 -4.50 -16.46 13.21
C LEU A 185 -3.62 -15.22 13.03
N LYS A 186 -3.62 -14.63 11.83
CA LYS A 186 -2.83 -13.44 11.56
C LYS A 186 -3.34 -12.27 12.41
N ARG A 187 -2.43 -11.58 13.09
CA ARG A 187 -2.77 -10.35 13.83
C ARG A 187 -3.10 -9.23 12.83
N PRO A 188 -4.24 -8.53 13.00
CA PRO A 188 -4.54 -7.37 12.18
C PRO A 188 -3.46 -6.30 12.32
N PHE A 189 -3.10 -5.67 11.20
CA PHE A 189 -2.17 -4.54 11.20
C PHE A 189 -2.90 -3.30 11.76
N PRO A 190 -2.41 -2.68 12.85
CA PRO A 190 -3.07 -1.53 13.46
C PRO A 190 -3.03 -0.29 12.55
N GLU A 191 -4.15 0.42 12.44
CA GLU A 191 -4.24 1.60 11.57
C GLU A 191 -3.65 2.84 12.25
N ALA A 192 -3.17 3.81 11.46
CA ALA A 192 -2.47 5.00 11.99
C ALA A 192 -3.29 5.76 13.05
N ARG A 193 -4.60 5.93 12.84
CA ARG A 193 -5.52 6.57 13.79
C ARG A 193 -5.59 5.88 15.17
N GLU A 194 -5.23 4.60 15.26
CA GLU A 194 -5.21 3.84 16.52
C GLU A 194 -3.91 4.03 17.31
N ARG A 195 -2.94 4.74 16.74
CA ARG A 195 -1.58 4.92 17.28
C ARG A 195 -1.27 6.39 17.49
N THR A 196 -1.70 7.23 16.57
CA THR A 196 -1.54 8.68 16.60
C THR A 196 -2.92 9.36 16.47
N PRO A 197 -3.81 9.22 17.47
CA PRO A 197 -5.16 9.73 17.37
C PRO A 197 -5.20 11.26 17.25
N LEU A 198 -6.11 11.76 16.41
CA LEU A 198 -6.40 13.18 16.32
C LEU A 198 -7.34 13.60 17.46
N SER A 199 -7.15 14.82 17.98
CA SER A 199 -7.97 15.41 19.02
C SER A 199 -9.42 15.52 18.54
N PRO A 200 -10.42 15.42 19.43
CA PRO A 200 -11.82 15.53 19.02
C PRO A 200 -12.14 16.82 18.26
N GLN A 201 -11.49 17.93 18.62
CA GLN A 201 -11.67 19.22 17.96
C GLN A 201 -11.10 19.24 16.54
N LEU A 202 -9.86 18.76 16.36
CA LEU A 202 -9.24 18.64 15.04
C LEU A 202 -10.06 17.67 14.17
N LEU A 203 -10.37 16.49 14.69
CA LEU A 203 -11.14 15.49 13.96
C LEU A 203 -12.51 16.01 13.51
N ALA A 204 -13.24 16.72 14.37
CA ALA A 204 -14.55 17.31 14.03
C ALA A 204 -14.46 18.32 12.88
N TRP A 205 -13.39 19.12 12.82
CA TRP A 205 -13.15 20.03 11.69
C TRP A 205 -12.87 19.24 10.40
N LEU A 206 -11.97 18.26 10.47
CA LEU A 206 -11.52 17.48 9.31
C LEU A 206 -12.65 16.64 8.69
N ILE A 207 -13.49 16.01 9.51
CA ILE A 207 -14.58 15.16 9.01
C ILE A 207 -15.80 15.97 8.56
N SER A 208 -15.81 17.29 8.78
CA SER A 208 -16.94 18.12 8.40
C SER A 208 -17.21 18.04 6.89
N PRO A 209 -18.48 18.04 6.46
CA PRO A 209 -18.79 17.97 5.04
C PRO A 209 -18.13 19.06 4.22
N GLU A 210 -18.05 20.27 4.77
CA GLU A 210 -17.37 21.40 4.15
C GLU A 210 -15.89 21.11 3.89
N HIS A 211 -15.14 20.66 4.88
CA HIS A 211 -13.70 20.46 4.71
C HIS A 211 -13.37 19.28 3.78
N ARG A 212 -14.12 18.17 3.88
CA ARG A 212 -13.96 17.03 2.97
C ARG A 212 -14.22 17.39 1.51
N LEU A 213 -15.32 18.11 1.27
CA LEU A 213 -15.69 18.54 -0.08
C LEU A 213 -14.75 19.62 -0.60
N PHE A 214 -14.33 20.56 0.25
CA PHE A 214 -13.34 21.58 -0.10
C PHE A 214 -12.06 20.94 -0.63
N HIS A 215 -11.48 20.02 0.15
CA HIS A 215 -10.22 19.41 -0.20
C HIS A 215 -10.34 18.55 -1.49
N GLN A 216 -11.41 17.78 -1.62
CA GLN A 216 -11.69 17.03 -2.85
C GLN A 216 -11.85 17.95 -4.06
N LEU A 217 -12.65 19.00 -3.95
CA LEU A 217 -12.96 19.90 -5.06
C LEU A 217 -11.77 20.79 -5.45
N TRP A 218 -10.99 21.24 -4.47
CA TRP A 218 -9.75 21.99 -4.71
C TRP A 218 -8.79 21.17 -5.59
N HIS A 219 -8.56 19.89 -5.26
CA HIS A 219 -7.76 19.00 -6.11
C HIS A 219 -8.45 18.73 -7.44
N ALA A 220 -9.74 18.41 -7.43
CA ALA A 220 -10.46 18.03 -8.64
C ALA A 220 -10.48 19.14 -9.70
N SER A 221 -10.70 20.39 -9.28
CA SER A 221 -10.73 21.55 -10.16
C SER A 221 -9.38 21.74 -10.86
N ARG A 222 -8.29 21.79 -10.11
CA ARG A 222 -6.92 21.96 -10.64
C ARG A 222 -6.47 20.80 -11.54
N ASP A 223 -6.71 19.57 -11.10
CA ASP A 223 -6.22 18.38 -11.79
C ASP A 223 -6.95 18.12 -13.10
N LYS A 224 -8.25 18.42 -13.15
CA LYS A 224 -9.10 18.14 -14.31
C LYS A 224 -9.22 19.31 -15.27
N TRP A 225 -8.93 20.55 -14.85
CA TRP A 225 -9.15 21.77 -15.65
C TRP A 225 -8.75 21.64 -17.12
N HIS A 226 -7.51 21.21 -17.39
CA HIS A 226 -6.94 21.04 -18.73
C HIS A 226 -7.66 20.01 -19.63
N LYS A 227 -8.57 19.20 -19.08
CA LYS A 227 -9.40 18.20 -19.77
C LYS A 227 -10.88 18.57 -19.80
N LEU A 228 -11.30 19.63 -19.10
CA LEU A 228 -12.70 20.05 -19.08
C LEU A 228 -13.03 20.84 -20.35
N GLU A 229 -14.19 20.55 -20.92
CA GLU A 229 -14.79 21.35 -22.00
C GLU A 229 -15.16 22.75 -21.50
N GLU A 230 -15.23 23.73 -22.42
CA GLU A 230 -15.46 25.15 -22.10
C GLU A 230 -16.76 25.39 -21.32
N ASP A 231 -17.82 24.63 -21.60
CA ASP A 231 -19.10 24.73 -20.89
C ASP A 231 -18.95 24.34 -19.41
N LYS A 232 -18.14 23.31 -19.12
CA LYS A 232 -17.84 22.89 -17.74
C LYS A 232 -16.93 23.88 -17.04
N GLN A 233 -15.92 24.41 -17.74
CA GLN A 233 -15.07 25.48 -17.20
C GLN A 233 -15.91 26.72 -16.87
N SER A 234 -16.82 27.11 -17.76
CA SER A 234 -17.75 28.23 -17.56
C SER A 234 -18.69 27.99 -16.38
N ALA A 235 -19.21 26.77 -16.23
CA ALA A 235 -20.01 26.40 -15.06
C ALA A 235 -19.22 26.51 -13.76
N LEU A 236 -17.98 26.01 -13.71
CA LEU A 236 -17.11 26.14 -12.53
C LEU A 236 -16.77 27.60 -12.21
N ARG A 237 -16.48 28.43 -13.23
CA ARG A 237 -16.32 29.88 -13.06
C ARG A 237 -17.58 30.54 -12.49
N GLY A 238 -18.76 30.09 -12.91
CA GLY A 238 -20.04 30.55 -12.38
C GLY A 238 -20.28 30.17 -10.91
N LEU A 239 -19.64 29.09 -10.45
CA LEU A 239 -19.65 28.66 -9.05
C LEU A 239 -18.46 29.19 -8.23
N GLY A 240 -17.58 30.02 -8.83
CA GLY A 240 -16.37 30.54 -8.15
C GLY A 240 -15.29 29.49 -7.86
N TRP A 241 -15.37 28.31 -8.50
CA TRP A 241 -14.51 27.15 -8.24
C TRP A 241 -13.48 26.89 -9.34
N GLN A 242 -13.24 27.86 -10.22
CA GLN A 242 -12.14 27.80 -11.17
C GLN A 242 -10.77 27.88 -10.44
N PRO A 243 -9.74 27.14 -10.89
CA PRO A 243 -8.47 27.07 -10.18
C PRO A 243 -7.64 28.33 -10.43
N GLY A 244 -7.62 29.25 -9.46
CA GLY A 244 -6.92 30.54 -9.57
C GLY A 244 -7.76 31.66 -10.19
N PRO A 245 -7.11 32.71 -10.73
CA PRO A 245 -7.78 33.89 -11.27
C PRO A 245 -8.63 33.55 -12.49
N ARG A 246 -9.82 34.15 -12.54
CA ARG A 246 -10.76 33.96 -13.65
C ARG A 246 -10.15 34.45 -14.97
N GLY A 247 -10.19 33.60 -15.99
CA GLY A 247 -9.59 33.85 -17.31
C GLY A 247 -8.06 33.66 -17.36
N GLN A 248 -7.42 33.34 -16.22
CA GLN A 248 -6.00 33.01 -16.10
C GLN A 248 -5.84 31.80 -15.17
N GLU A 249 -6.72 30.81 -15.35
CA GLU A 249 -6.76 29.64 -14.48
C GLU A 249 -5.47 28.81 -14.56
N ARG A 250 -5.08 28.22 -13.43
CA ARG A 250 -3.82 27.51 -13.22
C ARG A 250 -4.07 26.01 -13.06
N ASP A 251 -4.17 25.31 -14.18
CA ASP A 251 -4.29 23.85 -14.17
C ASP A 251 -3.02 23.17 -13.64
N ALA A 252 -3.17 22.09 -12.87
CA ALA A 252 -2.05 21.42 -12.20
C ALA A 252 -1.44 20.25 -12.98
N ARG A 253 -2.08 19.84 -14.08
CA ARG A 253 -1.70 18.61 -14.82
C ARG A 253 -1.61 18.78 -16.34
N GLY A 254 -1.88 19.96 -16.88
CA GLY A 254 -1.74 20.25 -18.30
C GLY A 254 -0.31 20.57 -18.71
N ARG A 255 -0.17 21.06 -19.94
CA ARG A 255 1.12 21.21 -20.61
C ARG A 255 2.08 22.17 -19.90
N HIS A 256 1.55 23.20 -19.24
CA HIS A 256 2.31 24.30 -18.65
C HIS A 256 2.25 24.32 -17.11
N LYS A 257 1.86 23.20 -16.49
CA LYS A 257 1.74 23.03 -15.03
C LYS A 257 2.99 23.40 -14.22
N ASP A 258 4.17 23.35 -14.84
CA ASP A 258 5.45 23.70 -14.22
C ASP A 258 5.73 25.21 -14.20
N ARG A 259 4.95 26.01 -14.96
CA ARG A 259 5.26 27.43 -15.24
C ARG A 259 4.06 28.37 -15.12
N ASN A 260 2.89 27.86 -14.77
CA ASN A 260 1.66 28.66 -14.65
C ASN A 260 1.33 29.08 -13.20
N GLY A 261 2.16 28.73 -12.22
CA GLY A 261 1.95 29.04 -10.80
C GLY A 261 1.15 27.99 -10.00
N SER A 262 0.68 26.90 -10.63
CA SER A 262 -0.13 25.88 -9.93
C SER A 262 0.62 25.17 -8.79
N GLY A 263 1.95 25.08 -8.86
CA GLY A 263 2.77 24.53 -7.77
C GLY A 263 2.82 25.44 -6.54
N GLU A 264 2.70 26.76 -6.71
CA GLU A 264 2.62 27.71 -5.60
C GLU A 264 1.28 27.59 -4.89
N ASP A 265 0.19 27.37 -5.64
CA ASP A 265 -1.12 27.05 -5.07
C ASP A 265 -1.06 25.78 -4.21
N PHE A 266 -0.38 24.74 -4.68
CA PHE A 266 -0.19 23.47 -3.94
C PHE A 266 0.53 23.67 -2.62
N LEU A 267 1.71 24.29 -2.64
CA LEU A 267 2.51 24.50 -1.43
C LEU A 267 1.78 25.41 -0.43
N PHE A 268 1.16 26.49 -0.92
CA PHE A 268 0.48 27.46 -0.08
C PHE A 268 -0.77 26.88 0.58
N MET A 269 -1.62 26.16 -0.17
CA MET A 269 -2.86 25.58 0.37
C MET A 269 -2.54 24.60 1.51
N HIS A 270 -1.54 23.73 1.33
CA HIS A 270 -1.14 22.77 2.36
C HIS A 270 -0.48 23.45 3.56
N ARG A 271 0.34 24.48 3.36
CA ARG A 271 0.89 25.29 4.46
C ARG A 271 -0.22 25.99 5.26
N HIS A 272 -1.21 26.56 4.59
CA HIS A 272 -2.38 27.17 5.23
C HIS A 272 -3.16 26.13 6.05
N MET A 273 -3.38 24.94 5.49
CA MET A 273 -4.05 23.83 6.17
C MET A 273 -3.26 23.36 7.39
N LEU A 274 -1.93 23.20 7.28
CA LEU A 274 -1.04 22.84 8.38
C LEU A 274 -1.06 23.87 9.50
N GLY A 275 -1.00 25.16 9.17
CA GLY A 275 -1.09 26.23 10.19
C GLY A 275 -2.40 26.17 10.97
N SER A 276 -3.52 25.93 10.26
CA SER A 276 -4.84 25.78 10.88
C SER A 276 -4.92 24.53 11.77
N ALA A 277 -4.40 23.39 11.30
CA ALA A 277 -4.41 22.13 12.04
C ALA A 277 -3.49 22.18 13.28
N ARG A 278 -2.29 22.76 13.13
CA ARG A 278 -1.30 22.91 14.20
C ARG A 278 -1.76 23.85 15.32
N ALA A 279 -2.70 24.76 15.04
CA ALA A 279 -3.36 25.56 16.05
C ALA A 279 -4.32 24.75 16.95
N LEU A 280 -4.78 23.59 16.49
CA LEU A 280 -5.72 22.71 17.22
C LEU A 280 -5.04 21.52 17.89
N GLN A 281 -3.90 21.07 17.36
CA GLN A 281 -3.13 19.94 17.89
C GLN A 281 -1.67 20.04 17.42
N ASP A 282 -0.72 19.62 18.26
CA ASP A 282 0.66 19.45 17.81
C ASP A 282 0.77 18.33 16.77
N LEU A 283 1.26 18.68 15.58
CA LEU A 283 1.38 17.81 14.41
C LEU A 283 2.79 17.95 13.84
N PRO A 284 3.78 17.26 14.45
CA PRO A 284 5.16 17.37 14.04
C PRO A 284 5.35 16.82 12.63
N SER A 285 6.13 17.54 11.82
CA SER A 285 6.63 17.03 10.54
C SER A 285 7.49 15.79 10.76
N TRP A 286 7.52 14.88 9.79
CA TRP A 286 8.63 13.95 9.73
C TRP A 286 9.94 14.70 9.48
N THR A 287 11.00 14.31 10.16
CA THR A 287 12.36 14.82 9.90
C THR A 287 13.07 14.02 8.80
N ARG A 288 12.64 12.78 8.60
CA ARG A 288 13.05 11.86 7.54
C ARG A 288 11.92 10.88 7.21
N PHE A 289 11.91 10.28 6.03
CA PHE A 289 10.94 9.24 5.72
C PHE A 289 11.15 7.99 6.61
N PRO A 290 10.07 7.37 7.12
CA PRO A 290 10.16 6.12 7.86
C PRO A 290 10.82 5.02 7.02
N LEU A 291 11.77 4.31 7.62
CA LEU A 291 12.49 3.24 6.95
C LEU A 291 11.56 2.05 6.62
N PRO A 292 11.89 1.25 5.59
CA PRO A 292 11.20 0.00 5.33
C PRO A 292 11.22 -0.96 6.51
N GLN A 293 10.34 -1.97 6.47
CA GLN A 293 10.30 -3.05 7.45
C GLN A 293 11.71 -3.67 7.65
N PRO A 294 12.18 -3.84 8.90
CA PRO A 294 13.42 -4.56 9.16
C PRO A 294 13.27 -6.05 8.81
N GLU A 295 14.38 -6.67 8.42
CA GLU A 295 14.45 -8.12 8.22
C GLU A 295 14.31 -8.84 9.57
N LEU A 296 13.44 -9.84 9.63
CA LEU A 296 13.11 -10.54 10.88
C LEU A 296 14.33 -11.16 11.58
N GLU A 297 15.23 -11.79 10.81
CA GLU A 297 16.45 -12.42 11.35
C GLU A 297 17.49 -11.42 11.83
N ARG A 298 17.44 -10.17 11.33
CA ARG A 298 18.40 -9.12 11.68
C ARG A 298 17.94 -8.30 12.88
N ASP A 299 16.65 -7.99 12.96
CA ASP A 299 16.06 -7.22 14.06
C ASP A 299 14.64 -7.70 14.36
N ARG A 300 14.54 -8.77 15.15
CA ARG A 300 13.26 -9.39 15.53
C ARG A 300 12.38 -8.43 16.35
N ILE A 301 12.97 -7.64 17.24
CA ILE A 301 12.22 -6.72 18.11
C ILE A 301 11.71 -5.52 17.28
N GLY A 302 12.52 -5.01 16.36
CA GLY A 302 12.09 -4.02 15.37
C GLY A 302 10.99 -4.54 14.45
N PHE A 303 11.08 -5.80 14.00
CA PHE A 303 10.03 -6.45 13.22
C PHE A 303 8.71 -6.49 14.00
N ALA A 304 8.74 -6.87 15.29
CA ALA A 304 7.56 -6.85 16.14
C ALA A 304 6.94 -5.45 16.23
N ARG A 305 7.75 -4.43 16.56
CA ARG A 305 7.31 -3.04 16.66
C ARG A 305 6.74 -2.48 15.35
N TYR A 306 7.27 -2.93 14.21
CA TYR A 306 6.79 -2.57 12.89
C TYR A 306 5.38 -3.11 12.64
N PHE A 307 5.14 -4.41 12.91
CA PHE A 307 3.82 -5.02 12.73
C PHE A 307 2.78 -4.61 13.80
N ASP A 308 3.23 -4.11 14.94
CA ASP A 308 2.39 -3.43 15.93
C ASP A 308 2.07 -1.96 15.54
N ASN A 309 2.64 -1.47 14.42
CA ASN A 309 2.58 -0.09 13.95
C ASN A 309 2.79 0.92 15.09
N HIS A 310 3.80 0.68 15.93
CA HIS A 310 3.86 1.25 17.27
C HIS A 310 3.76 2.79 17.35
N ASP A 311 4.21 3.50 16.31
CA ASP A 311 4.22 4.96 16.19
C ASP A 311 3.25 5.49 15.11
N GLY A 312 2.46 4.62 14.48
CA GLY A 312 1.52 4.97 13.41
C GLY A 312 2.16 5.16 12.03
N ASN A 313 3.49 5.02 11.89
CA ASN A 313 4.23 5.34 10.67
C ASN A 313 4.72 4.11 9.87
N ALA A 314 4.43 2.89 10.33
CA ALA A 314 4.78 1.69 9.59
C ALA A 314 3.92 1.56 8.32
N LEU A 315 4.47 0.97 7.24
CA LEU A 315 3.73 0.84 5.99
C LEU A 315 2.61 -0.20 6.16
N PRO A 316 1.35 0.16 5.88
CA PRO A 316 0.28 -0.82 5.90
C PRO A 316 0.48 -1.90 4.83
N PRO A 317 -0.01 -3.12 5.08
CA PRO A 317 -0.07 -4.20 4.10
C PRO A 317 -0.59 -3.76 2.72
N THR A 318 -0.05 -4.39 1.67
CA THR A 318 -0.61 -4.30 0.31
C THR A 318 -1.99 -4.97 0.23
N TRP A 319 -2.73 -4.70 -0.84
CA TRP A 319 -4.02 -5.33 -1.12
C TRP A 319 -4.14 -5.69 -2.59
N LEU A 320 -5.11 -6.55 -2.90
CA LEU A 320 -5.44 -6.94 -4.27
C LEU A 320 -6.61 -6.10 -4.78
N ALA A 321 -6.50 -5.64 -6.02
CA ALA A 321 -7.62 -5.05 -6.75
C ALA A 321 -8.14 -6.08 -7.76
N HIS A 322 -9.37 -6.55 -7.54
CA HIS A 322 -10.00 -7.51 -8.43
C HIS A 322 -10.11 -6.93 -9.85
N ASP A 323 -9.78 -7.73 -10.85
CA ASP A 323 -9.74 -7.35 -12.27
C ASP A 323 -8.74 -6.23 -12.66
N ASP A 324 -7.83 -5.81 -11.77
CA ASP A 324 -6.79 -4.82 -12.08
C ASP A 324 -5.40 -5.27 -11.55
N GLN A 325 -4.78 -6.18 -12.30
CA GLN A 325 -3.44 -6.70 -11.99
C GLN A 325 -2.37 -5.61 -12.03
N GLU A 326 -2.51 -4.61 -12.90
CA GLU A 326 -1.56 -3.51 -13.01
C GLU A 326 -1.59 -2.65 -11.75
N TYR A 327 -2.78 -2.28 -11.27
CA TYR A 327 -2.92 -1.54 -10.02
C TYR A 327 -2.46 -2.37 -8.82
N THR A 328 -2.80 -3.65 -8.78
CA THR A 328 -2.32 -4.58 -7.74
C THR A 328 -0.79 -4.61 -7.67
N GLN A 329 -0.11 -4.75 -8.81
CA GLN A 329 1.35 -4.75 -8.88
C GLN A 329 1.91 -3.39 -8.46
N TRP A 330 1.31 -2.28 -8.92
CA TRP A 330 1.76 -0.93 -8.57
C TRP A 330 1.66 -0.64 -7.07
N VAL A 331 0.56 -1.02 -6.40
CA VAL A 331 0.41 -0.86 -4.95
C VAL A 331 1.45 -1.68 -4.17
N ARG A 332 1.79 -2.87 -4.67
CA ARG A 332 2.88 -3.66 -4.08
C ARG A 332 4.23 -2.98 -4.29
N ASP A 333 4.54 -2.57 -5.51
CA ASP A 333 5.85 -2.03 -5.89
C ASP A 333 6.13 -0.71 -5.17
N ILE A 334 5.14 0.18 -5.05
CA ILE A 334 5.30 1.46 -4.35
C ILE A 334 5.61 1.31 -2.86
N LYS A 335 5.20 0.18 -2.26
CA LYS A 335 5.45 -0.18 -0.85
C LYS A 335 6.75 -0.98 -0.67
N SER A 336 7.43 -1.38 -1.74
CA SER A 336 8.65 -2.17 -1.65
C SER A 336 9.83 -1.40 -1.02
N PRO A 337 10.82 -2.11 -0.43
CA PRO A 337 12.09 -1.52 -0.02
C PRO A 337 12.89 -0.94 -1.20
N ASP A 338 12.86 -1.60 -2.36
CA ASP A 338 13.59 -1.14 -3.55
C ASP A 338 13.08 0.23 -4.01
N THR A 339 11.76 0.44 -4.03
CA THR A 339 11.18 1.77 -4.32
C THR A 339 11.54 2.81 -3.27
N PHE A 340 11.69 2.42 -2.00
CA PHE A 340 12.17 3.36 -0.98
C PHE A 340 13.56 3.88 -1.31
N HIS A 341 14.51 2.97 -1.54
CA HIS A 341 15.90 3.32 -1.80
C HIS A 341 16.11 3.93 -3.20
N GLY A 342 15.30 3.52 -4.19
CA GLY A 342 15.38 4.00 -5.57
C GLY A 342 14.65 5.31 -5.83
N ASN A 343 13.62 5.67 -5.04
CA ASN A 343 12.79 6.85 -5.28
C ASN A 343 12.68 7.75 -4.05
N PHE A 344 12.15 7.24 -2.93
CA PHE A 344 11.88 8.07 -1.75
C PHE A 344 13.14 8.69 -1.15
N GLN A 345 14.22 7.91 -1.04
CA GLN A 345 15.50 8.40 -0.56
C GLN A 345 16.16 9.38 -1.54
N VAL A 346 15.93 9.21 -2.85
CA VAL A 346 16.38 10.16 -3.88
C VAL A 346 15.65 11.50 -3.74
N TRP A 347 14.32 11.48 -3.57
CA TRP A 347 13.53 12.69 -3.33
C TRP A 347 13.91 13.36 -2.01
N GLU A 348 14.14 12.59 -0.95
CA GLU A 348 14.59 13.12 0.34
C GLU A 348 15.92 13.87 0.22
N SER A 349 16.87 13.30 -0.52
CA SER A 349 18.15 13.94 -0.82
C SER A 349 18.01 15.17 -1.71
N ARG A 350 17.28 15.07 -2.83
CA ARG A 350 17.16 16.19 -3.79
C ARG A 350 16.45 17.39 -3.21
N TYR A 351 15.37 17.16 -2.47
CA TYR A 351 14.56 18.25 -1.92
C TYR A 351 15.15 18.85 -0.64
N SER A 352 16.32 18.39 -0.21
CA SER A 352 17.14 19.03 0.82
C SER A 352 18.48 19.56 0.26
N ASP A 353 18.76 19.38 -1.04
CA ASP A 353 19.99 19.82 -1.69
C ASP A 353 19.89 21.28 -2.18
N PRO A 354 20.68 22.22 -1.62
CA PRO A 354 20.66 23.60 -2.06
C PRO A 354 21.05 23.80 -3.53
N GLU A 355 21.92 22.95 -4.09
CA GLU A 355 22.33 23.06 -5.49
C GLU A 355 21.19 22.68 -6.44
N TYR A 356 20.38 21.69 -6.06
CA TYR A 356 19.18 21.31 -6.78
C TYR A 356 18.09 22.38 -6.65
N LEU A 357 17.75 22.74 -5.41
CA LEU A 357 16.62 23.62 -5.12
C LEU A 357 16.79 25.03 -5.68
N SER A 358 18.01 25.58 -5.66
CA SER A 358 18.28 26.93 -6.17
C SER A 358 18.04 27.10 -7.68
N LYS A 359 17.83 26.00 -8.42
CA LYS A 359 17.58 26.02 -9.87
C LYS A 359 16.08 26.10 -10.21
N LEU A 360 15.19 25.98 -9.22
CA LEU A 360 13.76 25.87 -9.41
C LEU A 360 13.05 27.14 -8.91
N THR A 361 12.11 27.67 -9.67
CA THR A 361 11.10 28.59 -9.12
C THR A 361 10.20 27.84 -8.12
N LEU A 362 9.52 28.57 -7.23
CA LEU A 362 8.61 27.97 -6.25
C LEU A 362 7.48 27.18 -6.94
N GLY A 363 6.95 27.69 -8.05
CA GLY A 363 5.97 26.97 -8.87
C GLY A 363 6.50 25.68 -9.50
N GLN A 364 7.73 25.68 -10.00
CA GLN A 364 8.36 24.46 -10.52
C GLN A 364 8.57 23.44 -9.41
N PHE A 365 9.08 23.88 -8.26
CA PHE A 365 9.31 23.00 -7.11
C PHE A 365 8.01 22.38 -6.60
N GLY A 366 6.96 23.18 -6.42
CA GLY A 366 5.65 22.69 -6.00
C GLY A 366 5.02 21.71 -7.01
N SER A 367 5.13 21.99 -8.31
CA SER A 367 4.61 21.10 -9.37
C SER A 367 5.36 19.77 -9.40
N GLU A 368 6.69 19.80 -9.25
CA GLU A 368 7.53 18.59 -9.21
C GLU A 368 7.24 17.73 -7.98
N LEU A 369 7.09 18.35 -6.81
CA LEU A 369 6.69 17.67 -5.58
C LEU A 369 5.32 17.02 -5.70
N GLU A 370 4.30 17.76 -6.17
CA GLU A 370 2.92 17.29 -6.28
C GLU A 370 2.81 16.07 -7.22
N LEU A 371 3.48 16.11 -8.36
CA LEU A 371 3.33 15.11 -9.41
C LEU A 371 4.31 13.94 -9.32
N GLY A 372 5.41 14.12 -8.57
CA GLY A 372 6.39 13.09 -8.32
C GLY A 372 6.18 12.38 -6.99
N LEU A 373 6.35 13.11 -5.89
CA LEU A 373 6.46 12.55 -4.54
C LEU A 373 5.11 12.48 -3.81
N HIS A 374 4.28 13.53 -3.90
CA HIS A 374 3.06 13.66 -3.10
C HIS A 374 2.07 12.52 -3.32
N ASP A 375 1.69 12.26 -4.57
CA ASP A 375 0.76 11.16 -4.93
C ASP A 375 1.30 9.81 -4.41
N TRP A 376 2.63 9.65 -4.41
CA TRP A 376 3.30 8.43 -3.96
C TRP A 376 3.33 8.29 -2.43
N LEU A 377 3.49 9.39 -1.69
CA LEU A 377 3.40 9.38 -0.22
C LEU A 377 2.02 8.89 0.24
N HIS A 378 0.95 9.40 -0.37
CA HIS A 378 -0.41 8.96 -0.07
C HIS A 378 -0.58 7.46 -0.28
N MET A 379 -0.23 6.94 -1.46
CA MET A 379 -0.46 5.54 -1.78
C MET A 379 0.50 4.56 -1.09
N ARG A 380 1.73 5.00 -0.78
CA ARG A 380 2.68 4.20 -0.01
C ARG A 380 2.21 3.96 1.42
N TRP A 381 1.68 4.97 2.09
CA TRP A 381 1.15 4.83 3.46
C TRP A 381 -0.34 4.54 3.55
N ALA A 382 -1.07 4.49 2.43
CA ALA A 382 -2.46 4.07 2.41
C ALA A 382 -2.62 2.63 2.93
N ALA A 383 -3.60 2.42 3.80
CA ALA A 383 -4.18 1.10 4.05
C ALA A 383 -5.29 0.83 3.02
N VAL A 384 -5.80 -0.40 2.98
CA VAL A 384 -6.94 -0.72 2.11
C VAL A 384 -8.12 0.20 2.48
N PRO A 385 -8.76 0.86 1.50
CA PRO A 385 -9.99 1.60 1.74
C PRO A 385 -11.10 0.65 2.24
N ARG A 386 -11.92 1.10 3.17
CA ARG A 386 -13.03 0.33 3.75
C ARG A 386 -14.33 1.11 3.70
N ASP A 387 -15.46 0.42 3.56
CA ASP A 387 -16.77 1.04 3.73
C ASP A 387 -16.97 1.39 5.21
N PRO A 388 -17.21 2.67 5.57
CA PRO A 388 -17.32 3.09 6.97
C PRO A 388 -18.44 2.39 7.74
N SER A 389 -19.52 1.99 7.06
CA SER A 389 -20.72 1.42 7.69
C SER A 389 -20.51 0.00 8.21
N ASN A 390 -19.59 -0.78 7.62
CA ASN A 390 -19.41 -2.19 7.95
C ASN A 390 -17.93 -2.65 8.01
N GLY A 391 -16.97 -1.80 7.63
CA GLY A 391 -15.54 -2.10 7.65
C GLY A 391 -15.05 -3.02 6.53
N MET A 392 -15.91 -3.38 5.59
CA MET A 392 -15.55 -4.24 4.46
C MET A 392 -14.55 -3.53 3.54
N PRO A 393 -13.47 -4.20 3.09
CA PRO A 393 -12.55 -3.65 2.10
C PRO A 393 -13.27 -3.25 0.80
N VAL A 394 -12.92 -2.10 0.25
CA VAL A 394 -13.43 -1.59 -1.04
C VAL A 394 -12.24 -1.17 -1.91
N PRO A 395 -11.44 -2.09 -2.49
CA PRO A 395 -10.13 -1.78 -3.11
C PRO A 395 -10.10 -0.65 -4.16
N ALA A 396 -11.22 -0.40 -4.84
CA ALA A 396 -11.40 0.70 -5.80
C ALA A 396 -11.66 2.07 -5.16
N ALA A 397 -11.83 2.11 -3.84
CA ALA A 397 -12.27 3.22 -3.02
C ALA A 397 -13.67 3.76 -3.39
N ARG A 398 -14.04 4.88 -2.75
CA ARG A 398 -15.28 5.61 -3.01
C ARG A 398 -15.28 6.21 -4.42
N THR A 399 -16.42 6.16 -5.11
CA THR A 399 -16.62 6.91 -6.36
C THR A 399 -16.64 8.42 -6.06
N PRO A 400 -15.92 9.28 -6.79
CA PRO A 400 -15.81 10.71 -6.46
C PRO A 400 -17.15 11.47 -6.32
N GLY A 401 -18.19 11.06 -7.05
CA GLY A 401 -19.54 11.63 -6.99
C GLY A 401 -20.47 10.98 -5.97
N ASP A 402 -20.03 9.96 -5.22
CA ASP A 402 -20.80 9.34 -4.14
C ASP A 402 -20.64 10.18 -2.86
N PHE A 403 -21.74 10.82 -2.44
CA PHE A 403 -21.83 11.65 -1.25
C PHE A 403 -22.78 11.05 -0.20
N ALA A 404 -22.94 9.74 -0.16
CA ALA A 404 -23.67 9.07 0.91
C ALA A 404 -23.09 9.44 2.28
N GLU A 405 -23.94 9.64 3.29
CA GLU A 405 -23.56 10.13 4.62
C GLU A 405 -22.47 9.29 5.28
N ARG A 406 -22.49 7.96 5.08
CA ARG A 406 -21.47 7.04 5.59
C ARG A 406 -20.04 7.44 5.23
N TRP A 407 -19.81 8.04 4.07
CA TRP A 407 -18.47 8.45 3.64
C TRP A 407 -17.94 9.65 4.43
N PHE A 408 -18.78 10.43 5.09
CA PHE A 408 -18.36 11.57 5.91
C PHE A 408 -17.89 11.15 7.31
N GLU A 409 -18.17 9.92 7.74
CA GLU A 409 -17.77 9.40 9.05
C GLU A 409 -16.24 9.42 9.25
N ALA A 410 -15.81 9.54 10.51
CA ALA A 410 -14.39 9.57 10.88
C ALA A 410 -13.61 8.31 10.47
N ARG A 411 -14.31 7.17 10.31
CA ARG A 411 -13.70 5.92 9.82
C ARG A 411 -13.24 5.98 8.36
N ASN A 412 -13.71 6.96 7.59
CA ASN A 412 -13.19 7.22 6.25
C ASN A 412 -12.00 8.20 6.34
N ASP A 413 -10.80 7.63 6.47
CA ASP A 413 -9.49 8.32 6.51
C ASP A 413 -8.53 7.77 5.44
N PHE A 414 -9.08 7.30 4.32
CA PHE A 414 -8.30 6.71 3.25
C PHE A 414 -7.38 7.73 2.56
N LEU A 415 -6.06 7.52 2.67
CA LEU A 415 -5.05 8.39 2.07
C LEU A 415 -5.16 8.52 0.54
N GLY A 416 -5.70 7.51 -0.15
CA GLY A 416 -5.80 7.52 -1.62
C GLY A 416 -6.89 8.43 -2.22
N ASP A 417 -7.70 9.13 -1.41
CA ASP A 417 -8.77 10.04 -1.85
C ASP A 417 -8.69 11.38 -1.09
N PRO A 418 -8.54 12.55 -1.74
CA PRO A 418 -8.48 13.85 -1.04
C PRO A 418 -9.73 14.15 -0.20
N PHE A 419 -10.87 13.51 -0.49
CA PHE A 419 -12.07 13.58 0.34
C PHE A 419 -11.86 13.03 1.77
N SER A 420 -10.87 12.17 1.98
CA SER A 420 -10.58 11.58 3.29
C SER A 420 -9.12 11.57 3.71
N SER A 421 -8.16 11.83 2.82
CA SER A 421 -6.74 11.71 3.10
C SER A 421 -6.30 12.57 4.30
N HIS A 422 -6.83 13.78 4.42
CA HIS A 422 -6.53 14.74 5.48
C HIS A 422 -7.00 14.29 6.88
N VAL A 423 -7.87 13.28 6.96
CA VAL A 423 -8.33 12.70 8.24
C VAL A 423 -7.29 11.71 8.80
N ASN A 424 -6.41 11.17 7.95
CA ASN A 424 -5.38 10.24 8.37
C ASN A 424 -4.26 10.98 9.11
N PRO A 425 -3.81 10.53 10.30
CA PRO A 425 -2.70 11.19 11.01
C PRO A 425 -1.40 11.30 10.19
N VAL A 426 -1.10 10.29 9.36
CA VAL A 426 0.12 10.25 8.54
C VAL A 426 0.15 11.37 7.50
N PHE A 427 -1.02 11.84 7.05
CA PHE A 427 -1.14 13.01 6.17
C PHE A 427 -0.34 14.20 6.70
N TRP A 428 -0.53 14.53 7.98
CA TRP A 428 0.08 15.70 8.59
C TRP A 428 1.58 15.58 8.74
N HIS A 429 2.08 14.36 8.97
CA HIS A 429 3.51 14.11 9.09
C HIS A 429 4.26 14.35 7.78
N PHE A 430 3.79 13.78 6.67
CA PHE A 430 4.46 13.95 5.38
C PHE A 430 4.15 15.29 4.70
N HIS A 431 2.96 15.88 4.93
CA HIS A 431 2.71 17.26 4.48
C HIS A 431 3.54 18.26 5.26
N GLY A 432 3.76 18.05 6.56
CA GLY A 432 4.73 18.81 7.33
C GLY A 432 6.15 18.68 6.76
N TRP A 433 6.57 17.46 6.40
CA TRP A 433 7.87 17.25 5.75
C TRP A 433 7.98 18.02 4.43
N ILE A 434 6.93 18.01 3.58
CA ILE A 434 6.88 18.77 2.32
C ILE A 434 6.98 20.28 2.59
N ASP A 435 6.22 20.77 3.57
CA ASP A 435 6.19 22.18 3.96
C ASP A 435 7.56 22.68 4.45
N ASP A 436 8.28 21.85 5.21
CA ASP A 436 9.63 22.18 5.68
C ASP A 436 10.63 22.34 4.51
N ARG A 437 10.42 21.64 3.38
CA ARG A 437 11.27 21.79 2.19
C ARG A 437 11.11 23.14 1.50
N VAL A 438 10.00 23.85 1.73
CA VAL A 438 9.83 25.22 1.23
C VAL A 438 10.84 26.16 1.90
N ASP A 439 11.16 25.94 3.18
CA ASP A 439 12.22 26.69 3.86
C ASP A 439 13.62 26.26 3.41
N ASP A 440 13.83 24.98 3.06
CA ASP A 440 15.08 24.55 2.39
C ASP A 440 15.26 25.24 1.04
N TRP A 441 14.19 25.35 0.24
CA TRP A 441 14.19 26.06 -1.02
C TRP A 441 14.53 27.55 -0.83
N PHE A 442 13.92 28.21 0.15
CA PHE A 442 14.26 29.60 0.47
C PHE A 442 15.74 29.74 0.87
N ARG A 443 16.25 28.87 1.75
CA ARG A 443 17.67 28.88 2.16
C ARG A 443 18.61 28.65 0.97
N ALA A 444 18.22 27.78 0.03
CA ALA A 444 18.99 27.52 -1.18
C ALA A 444 19.11 28.76 -2.07
N HIS A 445 18.00 29.48 -2.25
CA HIS A 445 18.01 30.74 -3.01
C HIS A 445 18.71 31.87 -2.26
N GLU A 446 18.57 32.02 -0.95
CA GLU A 446 19.33 33.04 -0.22
C GLU A 446 20.85 32.80 -0.29
N ARG A 447 21.27 31.53 -0.43
CA ARG A 447 22.67 31.17 -0.62
C ARG A 447 23.21 31.53 -2.00
N VAL A 448 22.44 31.28 -3.06
CA VAL A 448 22.91 31.40 -4.46
C VAL A 448 22.47 32.71 -5.13
N HIS A 449 21.33 33.24 -4.71
CA HIS A 449 20.61 34.41 -5.25
C HIS A 449 20.21 35.37 -4.10
N PRO A 450 21.18 35.88 -3.31
CA PRO A 450 20.90 36.58 -2.07
C PRO A 450 20.01 37.80 -2.27
N GLY A 451 18.89 37.87 -1.53
CA GLY A 451 17.97 39.00 -1.56
C GLY A 451 17.02 39.03 -2.77
N GLU A 452 17.09 38.05 -3.68
CA GLU A 452 16.14 37.93 -4.79
C GLU A 452 14.76 37.40 -4.33
N ILE A 453 14.66 36.86 -3.10
CA ILE A 453 13.39 36.42 -2.50
C ILE A 453 13.11 37.21 -1.22
N ARG A 454 11.94 37.83 -1.15
CA ARG A 454 11.49 38.57 0.02
C ARG A 454 10.36 37.83 0.72
N ARG A 455 10.51 37.59 2.02
CA ARG A 455 9.44 37.02 2.87
C ARG A 455 8.27 38.02 2.99
N LEU A 456 7.06 37.50 3.02
CA LEU A 456 5.80 38.25 3.12
C LEU A 456 4.80 37.44 3.96
N GLN A 457 3.77 38.07 4.52
CA GLN A 457 2.61 37.36 5.05
C GLN A 457 1.45 37.48 4.06
N VAL A 458 0.90 36.35 3.60
CA VAL A 458 -0.23 36.30 2.65
C VAL A 458 -1.34 35.50 3.31
N ASN A 459 -2.53 36.09 3.48
CA ASN A 459 -3.67 35.47 4.16
C ASN A 459 -3.31 34.85 5.53
N GLY A 460 -2.48 35.54 6.32
CA GLY A 460 -2.01 35.07 7.63
C GLY A 460 -0.88 34.04 7.59
N VAL A 461 -0.50 33.54 6.40
CA VAL A 461 0.53 32.51 6.23
C VAL A 461 1.90 33.14 5.93
N PRO A 462 2.98 32.70 6.62
CA PRO A 462 4.36 33.05 6.24
C PRO A 462 4.70 32.53 4.85
N TRP A 463 4.94 33.47 3.93
CA TRP A 463 5.12 33.21 2.50
C TRP A 463 6.18 34.14 1.88
N PHE A 464 6.13 34.31 0.56
CA PHE A 464 7.09 35.08 -0.22
C PHE A 464 6.37 36.07 -1.16
N ALA A 465 7.01 37.19 -1.44
CA ALA A 465 6.54 38.17 -2.40
C ALA A 465 6.79 37.67 -3.84
N PRO A 466 5.95 38.04 -4.82
CA PRO A 466 6.19 37.74 -6.22
C PRO A 466 7.50 38.37 -6.71
N GLY A 467 8.19 37.68 -7.62
CA GLY A 467 9.48 38.07 -8.15
C GLY A 467 10.01 37.06 -9.15
N ARG A 468 11.32 37.02 -9.36
CA ARG A 468 11.96 36.10 -10.33
C ARG A 468 11.67 34.63 -10.01
N TRP A 469 11.62 34.28 -8.72
CA TRP A 469 11.54 32.90 -8.25
C TRP A 469 10.16 32.52 -7.69
N VAL A 470 9.24 33.48 -7.61
CA VAL A 470 7.86 33.31 -7.11
C VAL A 470 6.94 33.98 -8.11
N ALA A 471 6.19 33.19 -8.87
CA ALA A 471 5.45 33.65 -10.03
C ALA A 471 4.16 34.39 -9.66
N VAL A 472 3.47 33.97 -8.60
CA VAL A 472 2.15 34.50 -8.25
C VAL A 472 2.15 35.21 -6.89
N ALA A 473 1.31 36.24 -6.78
CA ALA A 473 1.09 36.98 -5.54
C ALA A 473 -0.15 36.48 -4.77
N ASP A 474 -0.99 35.71 -5.46
CA ASP A 474 -2.37 35.36 -5.11
C ASP A 474 -2.57 33.84 -5.16
N PRO A 475 -1.96 33.08 -4.23
CA PRO A 475 -2.15 31.64 -4.16
C PRO A 475 -3.62 31.28 -3.90
N TRP A 476 -4.09 30.22 -4.53
CA TRP A 476 -5.51 29.85 -4.58
C TRP A 476 -5.94 28.94 -3.43
N LEU A 477 -6.84 29.45 -2.59
CA LEU A 477 -7.54 28.71 -1.53
C LEU A 477 -9.02 28.45 -1.89
N GLY A 478 -9.33 28.28 -3.18
CA GLY A 478 -10.73 28.19 -3.62
C GLY A 478 -11.44 29.56 -3.60
N PRO A 479 -12.77 29.57 -3.41
CA PRO A 479 -13.59 30.77 -3.44
C PRO A 479 -13.18 31.85 -2.43
N ASP A 480 -12.56 31.48 -1.31
CA ASP A 480 -12.07 32.43 -0.30
C ASP A 480 -11.07 33.47 -0.85
N THR A 481 -10.38 33.14 -1.93
CA THR A 481 -9.36 34.01 -2.53
C THR A 481 -9.71 34.45 -3.95
N HIS A 482 -10.44 33.62 -4.70
CA HIS A 482 -10.73 33.86 -6.12
C HIS A 482 -12.20 33.58 -6.50
N GLY A 483 -13.09 33.53 -5.50
CA GLY A 483 -14.53 33.54 -5.70
C GLY A 483 -15.01 34.90 -6.20
N CYS A 484 -16.27 34.97 -6.62
CA CYS A 484 -16.87 36.18 -7.14
C CYS A 484 -18.20 36.56 -6.47
N SER A 485 -18.72 35.68 -5.62
CA SER A 485 -19.97 35.92 -4.90
C SER A 485 -19.74 36.71 -3.60
N THR A 486 -20.49 37.79 -3.43
CA THR A 486 -20.62 38.49 -2.15
C THR A 486 -21.81 37.97 -1.32
N VAL A 487 -22.52 36.95 -1.81
CA VAL A 487 -23.68 36.37 -1.14
C VAL A 487 -23.20 35.54 0.05
N PRO A 488 -23.64 35.85 1.29
CA PRO A 488 -23.29 35.07 2.47
C PRO A 488 -23.75 33.61 2.31
N GLY A 489 -22.88 32.67 2.64
CA GLY A 489 -23.18 31.24 2.69
C GLY A 489 -23.89 30.84 3.99
N LEU A 490 -24.11 29.54 4.15
CA LEU A 490 -24.76 28.96 5.32
C LEU A 490 -23.97 29.18 6.63
N ARG A 491 -22.66 29.43 6.54
CA ARG A 491 -21.80 29.75 7.69
C ARG A 491 -21.43 31.24 7.73
N PRO A 492 -21.48 31.87 8.93
CA PRO A 492 -21.01 33.24 9.10
C PRO A 492 -19.56 33.41 8.62
N GLY A 493 -19.34 34.40 7.75
CA GLY A 493 -18.01 34.75 7.24
C GLY A 493 -17.53 33.98 5.99
N ARG A 494 -18.35 33.08 5.42
CA ARG A 494 -18.07 32.39 4.15
C ARG A 494 -19.08 32.78 3.07
N SER A 495 -18.70 32.68 1.80
CA SER A 495 -19.63 32.86 0.67
C SER A 495 -20.43 31.57 0.40
N VAL A 496 -21.55 31.70 -0.31
CA VAL A 496 -22.38 30.57 -0.79
C VAL A 496 -21.60 29.57 -1.66
N GLU A 497 -20.44 29.97 -2.18
CA GLU A 497 -19.56 29.11 -2.98
C GLU A 497 -18.91 28.02 -2.11
N MET A 498 -18.76 28.26 -0.80
CA MET A 498 -18.25 27.31 0.18
C MET A 498 -19.34 26.40 0.77
N ASP A 499 -20.59 26.52 0.32
CA ASP A 499 -21.67 25.65 0.80
C ASP A 499 -21.50 24.21 0.28
N PRO A 500 -21.75 23.18 1.11
CA PRO A 500 -21.59 21.78 0.71
C PRO A 500 -22.34 21.39 -0.57
N GLU A 501 -23.55 21.91 -0.79
CA GLU A 501 -24.33 21.59 -1.99
C GLU A 501 -23.75 22.24 -3.25
N THR A 502 -23.17 23.45 -3.14
CA THR A 502 -22.43 24.10 -4.23
C THR A 502 -21.21 23.27 -4.62
N MET A 503 -20.44 22.80 -3.63
CA MET A 503 -19.26 21.97 -3.88
C MET A 503 -19.62 20.60 -4.47
N LYS A 504 -20.71 19.96 -4.00
CA LYS A 504 -21.24 18.72 -4.61
C LYS A 504 -21.64 18.93 -6.06
N LEU A 505 -22.28 20.06 -6.39
CA LEU A 505 -22.63 20.41 -7.77
C LEU A 505 -21.38 20.58 -8.64
N ALA A 506 -20.38 21.31 -8.17
CA ALA A 506 -19.10 21.50 -8.88
C ALA A 506 -18.39 20.16 -9.15
N LEU A 507 -18.34 19.27 -8.15
CA LEU A 507 -17.80 17.91 -8.33
C LEU A 507 -18.60 17.11 -9.36
N ARG A 508 -19.93 17.18 -9.35
CA ARG A 508 -20.78 16.53 -10.36
C ARG A 508 -20.54 17.08 -11.77
N ILE A 509 -20.29 18.39 -11.92
CA ILE A 509 -19.92 18.99 -13.22
C ILE A 509 -18.60 18.39 -13.73
N ILE A 510 -17.59 18.31 -12.86
CA ILE A 510 -16.26 17.76 -13.20
C ILE A 510 -16.39 16.30 -13.66
N TYR A 511 -17.11 15.45 -12.91
CA TYR A 511 -17.17 14.01 -13.20
C TYR A 511 -18.33 13.57 -14.11
N GLY A 512 -19.35 14.40 -14.34
CA GLY A 512 -20.64 13.98 -14.93
C GLY A 512 -20.62 13.40 -16.35
N ASN A 513 -19.52 13.55 -17.11
CA ASN A 513 -19.39 12.90 -18.43
C ASN A 513 -18.64 11.56 -18.35
N GLU A 514 -17.87 11.31 -17.28
CA GLU A 514 -17.12 10.06 -17.12
C GLU A 514 -18.08 8.87 -16.88
N ASP A 515 -19.23 9.10 -16.23
CA ASP A 515 -20.26 8.06 -15.99
C ASP A 515 -20.94 7.55 -17.27
N LEU A 516 -21.11 8.40 -18.29
CA LEU A 516 -21.71 8.02 -19.57
C LEU A 516 -20.69 7.26 -20.44
N PHE A 517 -19.42 7.67 -20.41
CA PHE A 517 -18.32 7.02 -21.14
C PHE A 517 -17.86 5.70 -20.51
N ALA A 518 -17.90 5.58 -19.18
CA ALA A 518 -17.61 4.33 -18.45
C ALA A 518 -18.58 3.19 -18.82
N ARG A 519 -19.79 3.54 -19.30
CA ARG A 519 -20.78 2.57 -19.81
C ARG A 519 -20.51 2.12 -21.26
N LEU A 520 -19.67 2.85 -22.01
CA LEU A 520 -19.47 2.67 -23.45
C LEU A 520 -18.08 2.13 -23.85
N GLN A 521 -17.09 2.14 -22.94
CA GLN A 521 -15.78 1.52 -23.17
C GLN A 521 -15.68 0.13 -22.52
N PRO A 522 -14.86 -0.80 -23.06
CA PRO A 522 -14.50 -2.02 -22.33
C PRO A 522 -13.80 -1.63 -21.02
N ARG A 523 -14.52 -1.78 -19.90
CA ARG A 523 -14.10 -1.72 -18.49
C ARG A 523 -12.72 -1.09 -18.24
N VAL A 524 -12.64 0.23 -18.27
CA VAL A 524 -11.53 0.94 -17.61
C VAL A 524 -11.68 0.71 -16.10
N PRO A 525 -10.71 0.08 -15.41
CA PRO A 525 -10.84 -0.23 -13.99
C PRO A 525 -10.86 1.04 -13.15
N GLN A 526 -11.73 1.07 -12.12
CA GLN A 526 -11.78 2.17 -11.16
C GLN A 526 -10.58 2.10 -10.22
N ARG A 527 -9.88 3.24 -10.06
CA ARG A 527 -8.69 3.38 -9.20
C ARG A 527 -8.86 4.59 -8.24
N PRO A 528 -8.28 4.53 -7.03
CA PRO A 528 -8.17 5.68 -6.12
C PRO A 528 -7.55 6.91 -6.76
N TRP A 529 -7.89 8.10 -6.25
CA TRP A 529 -7.48 9.39 -6.82
C TRP A 529 -5.98 9.47 -7.11
N TYR A 530 -5.15 9.20 -6.11
CA TYR A 530 -3.68 9.27 -6.22
C TYR A 530 -3.05 8.09 -6.98
N ALA A 531 -3.85 7.11 -7.42
CA ALA A 531 -3.42 6.00 -8.27
C ALA A 531 -3.88 6.16 -9.74
N ARG A 532 -4.66 7.18 -10.08
CA ARG A 532 -5.23 7.37 -11.44
C ARG A 532 -4.19 7.58 -12.53
N ASN A 533 -3.03 8.12 -12.16
CA ASN A 533 -1.93 8.41 -13.08
C ASN A 533 -0.75 7.45 -12.91
N LEU A 534 -0.97 6.28 -12.30
CA LEU A 534 0.08 5.28 -12.11
C LEU A 534 0.72 4.88 -13.44
N LYS A 535 2.01 4.53 -13.38
CA LYS A 535 2.77 3.98 -14.49
C LYS A 535 3.61 2.83 -13.97
N VAL A 536 3.47 1.65 -14.56
CA VAL A 536 4.33 0.49 -14.29
C VAL A 536 5.45 0.47 -15.33
N VAL A 537 6.71 0.60 -14.89
CA VAL A 537 7.86 0.43 -15.78
C VAL A 537 8.06 -1.06 -15.98
N ARG A 538 7.80 -1.55 -17.20
CA ARG A 538 8.17 -2.93 -17.54
C ARG A 538 9.69 -2.97 -17.75
N PRO A 539 10.44 -3.87 -17.10
CA PRO A 539 11.84 -4.07 -17.44
C PRO A 539 11.90 -4.43 -18.93
N SER A 540 12.70 -3.68 -19.69
CA SER A 540 13.11 -4.08 -21.04
C SER A 540 13.83 -5.41 -20.91
N GLY A 541 13.22 -6.47 -21.45
CA GLY A 541 13.75 -7.83 -21.42
C GLY A 541 15.05 -8.00 -22.19
#